data_AF-R1G1A9-F1
#
_entry.id   AF-R1G1A9-F1
#
_cell.length_a   1.000
_cell.length_b   1.000
_cell.length_c   1.000
_cell.angle_alpha   90.00
_cell.angle_beta   90.00
_cell.angle_gamma   90.00
#
_symmetry.space_group_name_H-M   'P 1'
#
loop_
_entity.id
_entity.type
_entity.pdbx_description
1 polymer ?
#
loop_
_entity_poly.entity_id
_entity_poly.type
_entity_poly.pdbx_seq_one_letter_code
_entity_poly.pdbx_strand_id
1 'polypeptide(L)'
;MDCCNEAQQSFLLSFLCFVATTFLLWRTPIFKPLKLFAVFLHEFSHATAATLCCQRVTGIEVAWNEGGLCTYSVSSTQRRVYFIKCMVLPAGYLGSTLWGCGLVLATAWPTGAKVCGCVVVVALVIALFFAVCGVAKGLSERCLLIGLATIFGVVVGALTVLDFTLDTTETSYALETALLFIGAVNMTFATYDIYDDTVRRKDERSDAYKYAELVPCCFARCVGCTWFLLASAACVGSAFGHVYLVGDGSVAGSKDGGSACDLGDTDCLDWYEWLPGPIALAFGVGSHALCCALKRAHIIDREPGLSI
;
A
#
# COMPACT_ATOMS: atom_id res chain seq x y z
N MET A 1 12.49 -23.35 18.24
CA MET A 1 13.02 -22.75 17.01
C MET A 1 12.37 -21.39 16.99
N ASP A 2 12.93 -20.45 17.75
CA ASP A 2 12.22 -19.22 18.11
C ASP A 2 12.86 -18.08 17.33
N CYS A 3 12.76 -18.17 15.99
CA CYS A 3 13.31 -17.16 15.08
C CYS A 3 12.44 -15.89 15.00
N CYS A 4 11.19 -15.92 15.50
CA CYS A 4 10.27 -14.79 15.47
C CYS A 4 9.71 -14.49 16.86
N ASN A 5 9.65 -13.20 17.22
CA ASN A 5 9.01 -12.75 18.45
C ASN A 5 7.47 -12.84 18.37
N GLU A 6 6.77 -12.75 19.50
CA GLU A 6 5.31 -12.91 19.56
C GLU A 6 4.56 -11.92 18.64
N ALA A 7 5.04 -10.69 18.52
CA ALA A 7 4.44 -9.67 17.66
C ALA A 7 4.59 -10.00 16.16
N GLN A 8 5.76 -10.47 15.74
CA GLN A 8 6.04 -10.95 14.38
C GLN A 8 5.18 -12.17 14.05
N GLN A 9 5.06 -13.12 15.00
CA GLN A 9 4.19 -14.29 14.83
C GLN A 9 2.73 -13.90 14.70
N SER A 10 2.24 -12.97 15.54
CA SER A 10 0.87 -12.45 15.50
C SER A 10 0.56 -11.76 14.17
N PHE A 11 1.47 -10.91 13.69
CA PHE A 11 1.36 -10.28 12.38
C PHE A 11 1.28 -11.31 11.25
N LEU A 12 2.26 -12.22 11.18
CA LEU A 12 2.34 -13.21 10.11
C LEU A 12 1.08 -14.09 10.08
N LEU A 13 0.63 -14.56 11.24
CA LEU A 13 -0.58 -15.36 11.34
C LEU A 13 -1.81 -14.57 10.88
N SER A 14 -1.99 -13.33 11.34
CA SER A 14 -3.12 -12.49 10.97
C SER A 14 -3.12 -12.15 9.48
N PHE A 15 -1.97 -11.75 8.94
CA PHE A 15 -1.80 -11.44 7.53
C PHE A 15 -2.11 -12.64 6.63
N LEU A 16 -1.56 -13.81 6.94
CA LEU A 16 -1.83 -15.04 6.19
C LEU A 16 -3.31 -15.46 6.29
N CYS A 17 -3.92 -15.31 7.48
CA CYS A 17 -5.35 -15.55 7.66
C CYS A 17 -6.21 -14.62 6.78
N PHE A 18 -5.86 -13.33 6.70
CA PHE A 18 -6.59 -12.36 5.87
C PHE A 18 -6.43 -12.63 4.37
N VAL A 19 -5.22 -12.97 3.92
CA VAL A 19 -4.97 -13.38 2.53
C VAL A 19 -5.75 -14.65 2.20
N ALA A 20 -5.71 -15.67 3.07
CA ALA A 20 -6.47 -16.90 2.88
C ALA A 20 -7.98 -16.65 2.84
N THR A 21 -8.49 -15.84 3.78
CA THR A 21 -9.91 -15.45 3.84
C THR A 21 -10.34 -14.74 2.56
N THR A 22 -9.48 -13.88 2.00
CA THR A 22 -9.73 -13.20 0.73
C THR A 22 -9.95 -14.18 -0.41
N PHE A 23 -9.10 -15.20 -0.53
CA PHE A 23 -9.24 -16.23 -1.56
C PHE A 23 -10.48 -17.13 -1.33
N LEU A 24 -10.74 -17.52 -0.08
CA LEU A 24 -11.90 -18.36 0.27
C LEU A 24 -13.24 -17.64 0.01
N LEU A 25 -13.33 -16.37 0.34
CA LEU A 25 -14.54 -15.56 0.19
C LEU A 25 -14.63 -14.87 -1.17
N TRP A 26 -13.67 -15.09 -2.08
CA TRP A 26 -13.54 -14.37 -3.35
C TRP A 26 -14.81 -14.37 -4.21
N ARG A 27 -15.57 -15.47 -4.23
CA ARG A 27 -16.80 -15.61 -5.03
C ARG A 27 -18.07 -15.20 -4.29
N THR A 28 -17.98 -14.80 -3.03
CA THR A 28 -19.15 -14.47 -2.22
C THR A 28 -19.56 -13.02 -2.40
N PRO A 29 -20.87 -12.70 -2.39
CA PRO A 29 -21.35 -11.32 -2.51
C PRO A 29 -20.98 -10.45 -1.30
N ILE A 30 -20.76 -11.08 -0.13
CA ILE A 30 -20.34 -10.39 1.10
C ILE A 30 -19.00 -9.69 0.90
N PHE A 31 -18.11 -10.25 0.08
CA PHE A 31 -16.78 -9.69 -0.18
C PHE A 31 -16.79 -8.58 -1.25
N LYS A 32 -17.92 -8.39 -1.95
CA LYS A 32 -18.05 -7.42 -3.04
C LYS A 32 -17.70 -5.98 -2.64
N PRO A 33 -18.12 -5.44 -1.47
CA PRO A 33 -17.77 -4.08 -1.06
C PRO A 33 -16.25 -3.86 -0.93
N LEU A 34 -15.51 -4.87 -0.47
CA LEU A 34 -14.05 -4.80 -0.36
C LEU A 34 -13.37 -4.78 -1.73
N LYS A 35 -13.88 -5.55 -2.69
CA LYS A 35 -13.41 -5.48 -4.08
C LYS A 35 -13.65 -4.11 -4.70
N LEU A 36 -14.85 -3.56 -4.50
CA LEU A 36 -15.20 -2.21 -4.97
C LEU A 36 -14.35 -1.13 -4.30
N PHE A 37 -13.91 -1.34 -3.06
CA PHE A 37 -12.99 -0.44 -2.37
C PHE A 37 -11.61 -0.45 -3.02
N ALA A 38 -11.14 -1.62 -3.44
CA ALA A 38 -9.87 -1.73 -4.19
C ALA A 38 -9.95 -1.08 -5.58
N VAL A 39 -11.07 -1.23 -6.28
CA VAL A 39 -11.34 -0.51 -7.54
C VAL A 39 -11.41 1.00 -7.32
N PHE A 40 -12.01 1.44 -6.19
CA PHE A 40 -11.97 2.85 -5.81
C PHE A 40 -10.52 3.34 -5.64
N LEU A 41 -9.66 2.61 -4.93
CA LEU A 41 -8.25 2.99 -4.76
C LEU A 41 -7.48 3.01 -6.08
N HIS A 42 -7.82 2.13 -7.03
CA HIS A 42 -7.30 2.16 -8.41
C HIS A 42 -7.64 3.49 -9.09
N GLU A 43 -8.93 3.84 -9.15
CA GLU A 43 -9.37 5.09 -9.79
C GLU A 43 -8.89 6.35 -9.05
N PHE A 44 -8.81 6.29 -7.72
CA PHE A 44 -8.26 7.36 -6.89
C PHE A 44 -6.77 7.56 -7.17
N SER A 45 -6.03 6.49 -7.47
CA SER A 45 -4.62 6.59 -7.82
C SER A 45 -4.41 7.23 -9.20
N HIS A 46 -5.28 6.96 -10.18
CA HIS A 46 -5.32 7.74 -11.42
C HIS A 46 -5.58 9.22 -11.16
N ALA A 47 -6.58 9.55 -10.34
CA ALA A 47 -6.93 10.93 -9.98
C ALA A 47 -5.76 11.65 -9.30
N THR A 48 -5.06 10.95 -8.40
CA THR A 48 -3.88 11.46 -7.70
C THR A 48 -2.74 11.74 -8.68
N ALA A 49 -2.41 10.78 -9.55
CA ALA A 49 -1.37 10.96 -10.57
C ALA A 49 -1.71 12.08 -11.56
N ALA A 50 -2.97 12.20 -11.98
CA ALA A 50 -3.43 13.28 -12.85
C ALA A 50 -3.28 14.65 -12.16
N THR A 51 -3.66 14.74 -10.88
CA THR A 51 -3.51 15.96 -10.08
C THR A 51 -2.03 16.35 -9.92
N LEU A 52 -1.15 15.38 -9.64
CA LEU A 52 0.30 15.60 -9.57
C LEU A 52 0.90 16.05 -10.92
N CYS A 53 0.31 15.61 -12.04
CA CYS A 53 0.64 16.10 -13.38
C CYS A 53 -0.03 17.45 -13.73
N CYS A 54 -0.57 18.16 -12.74
CA CYS A 54 -1.29 19.43 -12.85
C CYS A 54 -2.53 19.36 -13.76
N GLN A 55 -3.20 18.22 -13.81
CA GLN A 55 -4.48 18.06 -14.53
C GLN A 55 -5.65 18.18 -13.56
N ARG A 56 -6.78 18.71 -14.04
CA ARG A 56 -7.99 18.89 -13.24
C ARG A 56 -8.85 17.63 -13.33
N VAL A 57 -8.99 16.91 -12.22
CA VAL A 57 -9.92 15.79 -12.09
C VAL A 57 -11.35 16.32 -12.01
N THR A 58 -12.25 15.73 -12.79
CA THR A 58 -13.66 16.14 -12.89
C THR A 58 -14.63 15.11 -12.32
N GLY A 59 -14.20 13.86 -12.16
CA GLY A 59 -15.04 12.80 -11.59
C GLY A 59 -14.28 11.50 -11.37
N ILE A 60 -14.75 10.74 -10.39
CA ILE A 60 -14.33 9.37 -10.09
C ILE A 60 -15.62 8.54 -10.01
N GLU A 61 -15.66 7.43 -10.72
CA GLU A 61 -16.81 6.53 -10.78
C GLU A 61 -16.35 5.10 -10.49
N VAL A 62 -17.17 4.35 -9.76
CA VAL A 62 -16.98 2.92 -9.50
C VAL A 62 -18.29 2.22 -9.83
N ALA A 63 -18.21 1.14 -10.60
CA ALA A 63 -19.35 0.40 -11.10
C ALA A 63 -19.47 -0.98 -10.43
N TRP A 64 -20.69 -1.50 -10.34
CA TRP A 64 -20.97 -2.79 -9.68
C TRP A 64 -20.28 -3.97 -10.37
N ASN A 65 -19.89 -3.83 -11.64
CA ASN A 65 -19.17 -4.84 -12.40
C ASN A 65 -17.64 -4.83 -12.15
N GLU A 66 -17.18 -4.27 -11.03
CA GLU A 66 -15.74 -4.16 -10.69
C GLU A 66 -14.96 -3.25 -11.65
N GLY A 67 -15.64 -2.45 -12.47
CA GLY A 67 -15.01 -1.42 -13.30
C GLY A 67 -15.00 -0.06 -12.61
N GLY A 68 -14.15 0.84 -13.13
CA GLY A 68 -14.07 2.23 -12.69
C GLY A 68 -13.81 3.19 -13.85
N LEU A 69 -13.99 4.48 -13.58
CA LEU A 69 -13.62 5.54 -14.52
C LEU A 69 -13.20 6.81 -13.79
N CYS A 70 -11.92 7.15 -13.92
CA CYS A 70 -11.38 8.46 -13.57
C CYS A 70 -11.45 9.40 -14.79
N THR A 71 -12.18 10.51 -14.66
CA THR A 71 -12.24 11.56 -15.70
C THR A 71 -11.45 12.78 -15.27
N TYR A 72 -10.55 13.25 -16.13
CA TYR A 72 -9.75 14.46 -15.93
C TYR A 72 -9.62 15.24 -17.24
N SER A 73 -9.51 16.56 -17.15
CA SER A 73 -9.30 17.41 -18.32
C SER A 73 -7.82 17.50 -18.66
N VAL A 74 -7.51 17.42 -19.95
CA VAL A 74 -6.15 17.56 -20.46
C VAL A 74 -6.06 18.81 -21.33
N SER A 75 -5.44 19.86 -20.79
CA SER A 75 -5.17 21.11 -21.51
C SER A 75 -3.67 21.20 -21.79
N SER A 76 -3.18 20.46 -22.78
CA SER A 76 -1.75 20.49 -23.09
C SER A 76 -1.40 20.05 -24.52
N THR A 77 -0.20 20.43 -24.97
CA THR A 77 0.40 20.00 -26.24
C THR A 77 0.52 18.47 -26.31
N GLN A 78 0.42 17.89 -27.50
CA GLN A 78 0.44 16.43 -27.73
C GLN A 78 1.61 15.69 -27.03
N ARG A 79 2.82 16.28 -26.98
CA ARG A 79 3.96 15.70 -26.24
C ARG A 79 3.72 15.62 -24.73
N ARG A 80 3.06 16.62 -24.14
CA ARG A 80 2.73 16.65 -22.71
C ARG A 80 1.58 15.69 -22.40
N VAL A 81 0.60 15.54 -23.31
CA VAL A 81 -0.45 14.51 -23.20
C VAL A 81 0.14 13.11 -23.10
N TYR A 82 1.12 12.79 -23.96
CA TYR A 82 1.82 11.50 -23.93
C TYR A 82 2.46 11.26 -22.55
N PHE A 83 3.26 12.22 -22.06
CA PHE A 83 3.91 12.11 -20.75
C PHE A 83 2.89 11.91 -19.61
N ILE A 84 1.80 12.69 -19.59
CA ILE A 84 0.75 12.56 -18.57
C ILE A 84 0.18 11.16 -18.58
N LYS A 85 -0.18 10.61 -19.76
CA LYS A 85 -0.74 9.27 -19.85
C LYS A 85 0.24 8.19 -19.41
N CYS A 86 1.54 8.34 -19.70
CA CYS A 86 2.57 7.42 -19.22
C CYS A 86 2.70 7.40 -17.69
N MET A 87 2.31 8.47 -17.00
CA MET A 87 2.29 8.52 -15.53
C MET A 87 0.95 8.06 -14.95
N VAL A 88 -0.17 8.47 -15.56
CA VAL A 88 -1.51 8.21 -15.03
C VAL A 88 -1.90 6.74 -15.20
N LEU A 89 -1.67 6.13 -16.37
CA LEU A 89 -2.10 4.75 -16.64
C LEU A 89 -1.49 3.70 -15.68
N PRO A 90 -0.16 3.66 -15.41
CA PRO A 90 0.36 2.72 -14.43
C PRO A 90 -0.10 3.02 -12.99
N ALA A 91 -0.50 4.27 -12.71
CA ALA A 91 -0.87 4.67 -11.36
C ALA A 91 -2.11 3.95 -10.82
N GLY A 92 -3.02 3.47 -11.68
CA GLY A 92 -4.18 2.71 -11.22
C GLY A 92 -3.76 1.42 -10.51
N TYR A 93 -3.22 0.48 -11.28
CA TYR A 93 -2.82 -0.84 -10.77
C TYR A 93 -1.69 -0.76 -9.73
N LEU A 94 -0.62 -0.03 -10.04
CA LEU A 94 0.53 0.07 -9.13
C LEU A 94 0.20 0.92 -7.91
N GLY A 95 -0.55 2.02 -8.08
CA GLY A 95 -0.95 2.86 -6.96
C GLY A 95 -1.90 2.15 -6.00
N SER A 96 -2.89 1.40 -6.52
CA SER A 96 -3.76 0.57 -5.67
C SER A 96 -2.95 -0.46 -4.88
N THR A 97 -1.98 -1.12 -5.51
CA THR A 97 -1.07 -2.04 -4.81
C THR A 97 -0.27 -1.32 -3.71
N LEU A 98 0.26 -0.13 -4.00
CA LEU A 98 1.01 0.68 -3.04
C LEU A 98 0.15 1.15 -1.86
N TRP A 99 -1.14 1.47 -2.07
CA TRP A 99 -2.07 1.72 -0.97
C TRP A 99 -2.18 0.51 -0.05
N GLY A 100 -2.32 -0.70 -0.61
CA GLY A 100 -2.37 -1.93 0.18
C GLY A 100 -1.07 -2.16 0.98
N CYS A 101 0.09 -2.01 0.33
CA CYS A 101 1.40 -2.12 0.97
C CYS A 101 1.60 -1.09 2.09
N GLY A 102 1.23 0.16 1.84
CA GLY A 102 1.33 1.26 2.79
C GLY A 102 0.42 1.06 4.01
N LEU A 103 -0.81 0.59 3.79
CA LEU A 103 -1.73 0.23 4.88
C LEU A 103 -1.16 -0.87 5.76
N VAL A 104 -0.60 -1.93 5.16
CA VAL A 104 0.05 -3.00 5.93
C VAL A 104 1.21 -2.41 6.72
N LEU A 105 2.19 -1.78 6.07
CA LEU A 105 3.38 -1.22 6.75
C LEU A 105 3.04 -0.22 7.86
N ALA A 106 2.01 0.61 7.68
CA ALA A 106 1.60 1.59 8.68
C ALA A 106 1.10 0.96 9.99
N THR A 107 0.66 -0.30 9.96
CA THR A 107 0.20 -1.03 11.16
C THR A 107 1.34 -1.64 11.98
N ALA A 108 2.61 -1.44 11.58
CA ALA A 108 3.75 -1.91 12.37
C ALA A 108 3.93 -1.14 13.68
N TRP A 109 3.30 0.03 13.82
CA TRP A 109 3.24 0.77 15.09
C TRP A 109 1.94 1.58 15.21
N PRO A 110 1.45 1.86 16.45
CA PRO A 110 0.15 2.50 16.67
C PRO A 110 0.02 3.88 16.04
N THR A 111 1.06 4.72 16.12
CA THR A 111 1.02 6.07 15.52
C THR A 111 0.91 6.01 14.00
N GLY A 112 1.49 4.99 13.36
CA GLY A 112 1.41 4.78 11.92
C GLY A 112 -0.02 4.45 11.51
N ALA A 113 -0.67 3.56 12.26
CA ALA A 113 -2.07 3.20 12.06
C ALA A 113 -3.00 4.42 12.22
N LYS A 114 -2.80 5.25 13.26
CA LYS A 114 -3.55 6.51 13.47
C LYS A 114 -3.44 7.46 12.28
N VAL A 115 -2.21 7.75 11.83
CA VAL A 115 -1.96 8.66 10.71
C VAL A 115 -2.53 8.09 9.41
N CYS A 116 -2.33 6.79 9.16
CA CYS A 116 -2.84 6.14 7.95
C CYS A 116 -4.38 6.09 7.94
N GLY A 117 -5.01 5.85 9.09
CA GLY A 117 -6.46 5.95 9.27
C GLY A 117 -7.00 7.32 8.87
N CYS A 118 -6.36 8.41 9.32
CA CYS A 118 -6.70 9.77 8.88
C CYS A 118 -6.55 9.94 7.36
N VAL A 119 -5.47 9.45 6.77
CA VAL A 119 -5.22 9.56 5.32
C VAL A 119 -6.30 8.83 4.52
N VAL A 120 -6.69 7.62 4.93
CA VAL A 120 -7.79 6.87 4.30
C VAL A 120 -9.11 7.61 4.41
N VAL A 121 -9.44 8.17 5.59
CA VAL A 121 -10.67 8.96 5.78
C VAL A 121 -10.67 10.18 4.87
N VAL A 122 -9.55 10.90 4.76
CA VAL A 122 -9.43 12.06 3.84
C VAL A 122 -9.63 11.62 2.38
N ALA A 123 -9.02 10.51 1.95
CA ALA A 123 -9.22 9.99 0.61
C ALA A 123 -10.71 9.66 0.33
N LEU A 124 -11.41 9.08 1.31
CA LEU A 124 -12.84 8.77 1.20
C LEU A 124 -13.73 10.01 1.21
N VAL A 125 -13.36 11.06 1.97
CA VAL A 125 -14.05 12.35 1.93
C VAL A 125 -13.88 13.02 0.56
N ILE A 126 -12.68 12.97 -0.03
CA ILE A 126 -12.44 13.46 -1.39
C ILE A 126 -13.27 12.66 -2.40
N ALA A 127 -13.34 11.34 -2.24
CA ALA A 127 -14.19 10.48 -3.07
C ALA A 127 -15.67 10.86 -2.96
N LEU A 128 -16.16 11.09 -1.74
CA LEU A 128 -17.52 11.53 -1.48
C LEU A 128 -17.81 12.89 -2.12
N PHE A 129 -16.86 13.83 -2.04
CA PHE A 129 -16.95 15.11 -2.71
C PHE A 129 -17.10 14.94 -4.23
N PHE A 130 -16.30 14.09 -4.88
CA PHE A 130 -16.44 13.81 -6.31
C PHE A 130 -17.72 13.04 -6.65
N ALA A 131 -18.22 12.17 -5.78
CA ALA A 131 -19.46 11.44 -6.00
C ALA A 131 -20.69 12.37 -5.97
N VAL A 132 -20.69 13.37 -5.07
CA VAL A 132 -21.79 14.34 -4.91
C VAL A 132 -21.69 15.50 -5.90
N CYS A 133 -20.52 16.13 -5.99
CA CYS A 133 -20.31 17.36 -6.76
C CYS A 133 -19.72 17.14 -8.16
N GLY A 134 -19.21 15.94 -8.45
CA GLY A 134 -18.52 15.65 -9.71
C GLY A 134 -19.46 15.39 -10.89
N VAL A 135 -18.85 15.33 -12.06
CA VAL A 135 -19.52 15.02 -13.33
C VAL A 135 -19.58 13.50 -13.52
N ALA A 136 -20.12 12.77 -12.56
CA ALA A 136 -20.32 11.34 -12.70
C ALA A 136 -21.53 11.05 -13.61
N LYS A 137 -21.43 10.15 -14.59
CA LYS A 137 -22.46 9.99 -15.63
C LYS A 137 -23.66 9.15 -15.18
N GLY A 138 -23.47 8.18 -14.28
CA GLY A 138 -24.52 7.26 -13.85
C GLY A 138 -24.98 7.48 -12.40
N LEU A 139 -26.29 7.43 -12.17
CA LEU A 139 -26.89 7.55 -10.83
C LEU A 139 -26.52 6.34 -9.94
N SER A 140 -26.46 5.14 -10.53
CA SER A 140 -26.09 3.90 -9.83
C SER A 140 -24.66 3.93 -9.27
N GLU A 141 -23.71 4.37 -10.09
CA GLU A 141 -22.28 4.45 -9.79
C GLU A 141 -22.02 5.52 -8.72
N ARG A 142 -22.74 6.65 -8.80
CA ARG A 142 -22.74 7.69 -7.76
C ARG A 142 -23.22 7.15 -6.41
N CYS A 143 -24.40 6.53 -6.38
CA CYS A 143 -24.96 5.95 -5.15
C CYS A 143 -24.04 4.89 -4.55
N LEU A 144 -23.39 4.09 -5.40
CA LEU A 144 -22.43 3.07 -4.99
C LEU A 144 -21.19 3.69 -4.34
N LEU A 145 -20.58 4.70 -4.98
CA LEU A 145 -19.41 5.36 -4.44
C LEU A 145 -19.73 6.13 -3.15
N ILE A 146 -20.91 6.77 -3.06
CA ILE A 146 -21.39 7.41 -1.82
C ILE A 146 -21.55 6.36 -0.71
N GLY A 147 -22.23 5.25 -0.99
CA GLY A 147 -22.43 4.18 -0.02
C GLY A 147 -21.11 3.58 0.47
N LEU A 148 -20.19 3.30 -0.45
CA LEU A 148 -18.88 2.77 -0.15
C LEU A 148 -18.04 3.75 0.68
N ALA A 149 -17.93 5.01 0.23
CA ALA A 149 -17.17 6.05 0.94
C ALA A 149 -17.76 6.31 2.34
N THR A 150 -19.08 6.26 2.49
CA THR A 150 -19.74 6.46 3.78
C THR A 150 -19.51 5.27 4.71
N ILE A 151 -19.70 4.03 4.25
CA ILE A 151 -19.53 2.83 5.09
C ILE A 151 -18.07 2.70 5.55
N PHE A 152 -17.12 2.72 4.63
CA PHE A 152 -15.70 2.62 4.98
C PHE A 152 -15.22 3.84 5.77
N GLY A 153 -15.70 5.04 5.41
CA GLY A 153 -15.33 6.29 6.09
C GLY A 153 -15.83 6.33 7.53
N VAL A 154 -17.05 5.87 7.80
CA VAL A 154 -17.59 5.75 9.15
C VAL A 154 -16.85 4.69 9.94
N VAL A 155 -16.60 3.50 9.38
CA VAL A 155 -15.91 2.42 10.09
C VAL A 155 -14.47 2.81 10.43
N VAL A 156 -13.66 3.18 9.43
CA VAL A 156 -12.25 3.56 9.63
C VAL A 156 -12.17 4.86 10.44
N GLY A 157 -13.04 5.83 10.17
CA GLY A 157 -13.08 7.10 10.90
C GLY A 157 -13.48 6.92 12.36
N ALA A 158 -14.47 6.09 12.68
CA ALA A 158 -14.85 5.79 14.04
C ALA A 158 -13.72 5.09 14.79
N LEU A 159 -13.08 4.06 14.20
CA LEU A 159 -11.93 3.39 14.81
C LEU A 159 -10.77 4.37 15.05
N THR A 160 -10.49 5.24 14.07
CA THR A 160 -9.43 6.26 14.18
C THR A 160 -9.74 7.25 15.31
N VAL A 161 -10.97 7.77 15.38
CA VAL A 161 -11.39 8.72 16.43
C VAL A 161 -11.40 8.04 17.80
N LEU A 162 -11.89 6.81 17.91
CA LEU A 162 -11.88 6.03 19.16
C LEU A 162 -10.45 5.85 19.66
N ASP A 163 -9.52 5.52 18.76
CA ASP A 163 -8.12 5.34 19.12
C ASP A 163 -7.43 6.65 19.53
N PHE A 164 -7.74 7.77 18.88
CA PHE A 164 -7.25 9.10 19.32
C PHE A 164 -7.85 9.57 20.65
N THR A 165 -9.09 9.19 20.97
CA THR A 165 -9.82 9.71 22.14
C THR A 165 -9.62 8.86 23.38
N LEU A 166 -9.57 7.54 23.24
CA LEU A 166 -9.39 6.61 24.35
C LEU A 166 -7.91 6.27 24.58
N ASP A 167 -7.09 6.23 23.52
CA ASP A 167 -5.65 5.93 23.58
C ASP A 167 -5.32 4.67 24.39
N THR A 168 -6.12 3.62 24.20
CA THR A 168 -5.96 2.32 24.87
C THR A 168 -5.32 1.29 23.94
N THR A 169 -4.69 0.26 24.51
CA THR A 169 -4.13 -0.86 23.74
C THR A 169 -5.20 -1.55 22.88
N GLU A 170 -6.42 -1.68 23.40
CA GLU A 170 -7.54 -2.30 22.69
C GLU A 170 -8.00 -1.50 21.46
N THR A 171 -8.06 -0.17 21.58
CA THR A 171 -8.45 0.69 20.45
C THR A 171 -7.38 0.73 19.37
N SER A 172 -6.10 0.73 19.76
CA SER A 172 -4.99 0.71 18.80
C SER A 172 -4.96 -0.62 18.06
N TYR A 173 -5.09 -1.73 18.79
CA TYR A 173 -5.18 -3.06 18.19
C TYR A 173 -6.36 -3.21 17.23
N ALA A 174 -7.53 -2.65 17.57
CA ALA A 174 -8.70 -2.68 16.68
C ALA A 174 -8.47 -1.90 15.38
N LEU A 175 -7.89 -0.70 15.45
CA LEU A 175 -7.55 0.10 14.27
C LEU A 175 -6.48 -0.58 13.41
N GLU A 176 -5.40 -1.05 14.04
CA GLU A 176 -4.31 -1.79 13.39
C GLU A 176 -4.84 -3.02 12.65
N THR A 177 -5.65 -3.84 13.32
CA THR A 177 -6.24 -5.04 12.73
C THR A 177 -7.15 -4.71 11.55
N ALA A 178 -7.98 -3.67 11.66
CA ALA A 178 -8.86 -3.24 10.59
C ALA A 178 -8.09 -2.73 9.36
N LEU A 179 -7.07 -1.90 9.56
CA LEU A 179 -6.23 -1.38 8.48
C LEU A 179 -5.36 -2.48 7.86
N LEU A 180 -4.85 -3.41 8.67
CA LEU A 180 -4.10 -4.58 8.20
C LEU A 180 -4.98 -5.46 7.31
N PHE A 181 -6.23 -5.70 7.72
CA PHE A 181 -7.21 -6.43 6.91
C PHE A 181 -7.49 -5.71 5.59
N ILE A 182 -7.85 -4.42 5.63
CA ILE A 182 -8.14 -3.64 4.41
C ILE A 182 -6.92 -3.63 3.48
N GLY A 183 -5.71 -3.44 4.02
CA GLY A 183 -4.46 -3.43 3.28
C GLY A 183 -4.14 -4.78 2.62
N ALA A 184 -4.26 -5.88 3.37
CA ALA A 184 -4.02 -7.23 2.88
C ALA A 184 -5.02 -7.64 1.78
N VAL A 185 -6.30 -7.30 1.96
CA VAL A 185 -7.34 -7.53 0.96
C VAL A 185 -7.05 -6.71 -0.30
N ASN A 186 -6.75 -5.42 -0.15
CA ASN A 186 -6.51 -4.52 -1.27
C ASN A 186 -5.27 -4.93 -2.10
N MET A 187 -4.14 -5.26 -1.44
CA MET A 187 -2.95 -5.71 -2.17
C MET A 187 -3.19 -7.02 -2.93
N THR A 188 -3.96 -7.94 -2.34
CA THR A 188 -4.30 -9.23 -2.97
C THR A 188 -5.21 -9.00 -4.17
N PHE A 189 -6.22 -8.16 -4.01
CA PHE A 189 -7.15 -7.82 -5.07
C PHE A 189 -6.44 -7.09 -6.22
N ALA A 190 -5.69 -6.03 -5.94
CA ALA A 190 -4.98 -5.26 -6.97
C ALA A 190 -3.99 -6.14 -7.75
N THR A 191 -3.24 -7.01 -7.06
CA THR A 191 -2.29 -7.92 -7.71
C THR A 191 -3.02 -8.95 -8.59
N TYR A 192 -4.14 -9.50 -8.11
CA TYR A 192 -4.97 -10.42 -8.90
C TYR A 192 -5.61 -9.74 -10.10
N ASP A 193 -6.06 -8.48 -9.96
CA ASP A 193 -6.69 -7.71 -11.02
C ASP A 193 -5.74 -7.47 -12.19
N ILE A 194 -4.47 -7.10 -11.89
CA ILE A 194 -3.42 -7.02 -12.91
C ILE A 194 -3.27 -8.35 -13.64
N TYR A 195 -3.19 -9.46 -12.90
CA TYR A 195 -3.05 -10.78 -13.50
C TYR A 195 -4.25 -11.13 -14.40
N ASP A 196 -5.47 -10.93 -13.92
CA ASP A 196 -6.68 -11.34 -14.63
C ASP A 196 -6.92 -10.50 -15.91
N ASP A 197 -6.72 -9.18 -15.84
CA ASP A 197 -6.98 -8.26 -16.95
C ASP A 197 -5.88 -8.24 -18.00
N THR A 198 -4.63 -8.49 -17.61
CA THR A 198 -3.46 -8.25 -18.48
C THR A 198 -2.71 -9.53 -18.88
N VAL A 199 -2.62 -10.52 -17.99
CA VAL A 199 -1.86 -11.76 -18.23
C VAL A 199 -2.80 -12.86 -18.72
N ARG A 200 -3.86 -13.10 -17.95
CA ARG A 200 -4.85 -14.15 -18.25
C ARG A 200 -5.74 -13.74 -19.43
N ARG A 201 -6.33 -12.55 -19.37
CA ARG A 201 -7.16 -11.98 -20.43
C ARG A 201 -6.39 -10.86 -21.13
N LYS A 202 -6.87 -10.48 -22.30
CA LYS A 202 -6.42 -9.28 -23.00
C LYS A 202 -7.63 -8.35 -23.05
N ASP A 203 -7.83 -7.57 -21.99
CA ASP A 203 -8.93 -6.59 -21.95
C ASP A 203 -8.47 -5.28 -22.61
N GLU A 204 -9.13 -4.90 -23.69
CA GLU A 204 -8.85 -3.66 -24.44
C GLU A 204 -9.14 -2.39 -23.61
N ARG A 205 -9.93 -2.52 -22.54
CA ARG A 205 -10.24 -1.41 -21.64
C ARG A 205 -9.20 -1.22 -20.54
N SER A 206 -8.37 -2.23 -20.28
CA SER A 206 -7.35 -2.20 -19.22
C SER A 206 -6.32 -1.10 -19.45
N ASP A 207 -5.74 -0.61 -18.35
CA ASP A 207 -4.72 0.44 -18.43
C ASP A 207 -3.43 -0.05 -19.09
N ALA A 208 -3.10 -1.33 -18.94
CA ALA A 208 -1.95 -1.94 -19.61
C ALA A 208 -2.13 -1.97 -21.13
N TYR A 209 -3.36 -2.23 -21.59
CA TYR A 209 -3.67 -2.18 -23.02
C TYR A 209 -3.56 -0.75 -23.55
N LYS A 210 -4.18 0.22 -22.89
CA LYS A 210 -4.07 1.65 -23.24
C LYS A 210 -2.63 2.16 -23.19
N TYR A 211 -1.81 1.64 -22.28
CA TYR A 211 -0.40 2.00 -22.17
C TYR A 211 0.41 1.44 -23.36
N ALA A 212 0.14 0.20 -23.76
CA ALA A 212 0.77 -0.40 -24.94
C ALA A 212 0.43 0.36 -26.24
N GLU A 213 -0.76 0.95 -26.35
CA GLU A 213 -1.10 1.82 -27.49
C GLU A 213 -0.25 3.09 -27.57
N LEU A 214 0.28 3.56 -26.43
CA LEU A 214 1.18 4.72 -26.39
C LEU A 214 2.60 4.35 -26.79
N VAL A 215 3.05 3.13 -26.46
CA VAL A 215 4.43 2.67 -26.63
C VAL A 215 4.47 1.56 -27.68
N PRO A 216 4.75 1.87 -28.96
CA PRO A 216 4.59 0.92 -30.07
C PRO A 216 5.46 -0.34 -29.98
N CYS A 217 6.48 -0.37 -29.13
CA CYS A 217 7.38 -1.53 -28.97
C CYS A 217 6.92 -2.55 -27.91
N CYS A 218 5.91 -2.24 -27.10
CA CYS A 218 5.51 -3.08 -25.96
C CYS A 218 4.13 -3.69 -26.17
N PHE A 219 4.03 -5.03 -26.19
CA PHE A 219 2.73 -5.69 -26.17
C PHE A 219 2.04 -5.48 -24.81
N ALA A 220 0.71 -5.33 -24.81
CA ALA A 220 -0.09 -5.16 -23.59
C ALA A 220 0.20 -6.21 -22.50
N ARG A 221 0.42 -7.48 -22.90
CA ARG A 221 0.81 -8.56 -21.98
C ARG A 221 2.18 -8.34 -21.35
N CYS A 222 3.16 -7.79 -22.08
CA CYS A 222 4.49 -7.51 -21.53
C CYS A 222 4.43 -6.38 -20.49
N VAL A 223 3.64 -5.33 -20.76
CA VAL A 223 3.38 -4.24 -19.82
C VAL A 223 2.70 -4.79 -18.56
N GLY A 224 1.63 -5.57 -18.75
CA GLY A 224 0.91 -6.25 -17.69
C GLY A 224 1.78 -7.15 -16.82
N CYS A 225 2.57 -8.04 -17.43
CA CYS A 225 3.51 -8.90 -16.72
C CYS A 225 4.54 -8.09 -15.90
N THR A 226 5.03 -6.97 -16.45
CA THR A 226 5.98 -6.11 -15.72
C THR A 226 5.32 -5.52 -14.48
N TRP A 227 4.10 -4.99 -14.61
CA TRP A 227 3.36 -4.44 -13.48
C TRP A 227 2.96 -5.51 -12.47
N PHE A 228 2.61 -6.71 -12.92
CA PHE A 228 2.31 -7.84 -12.04
C PHE A 228 3.52 -8.25 -11.20
N LEU A 229 4.71 -8.31 -11.81
CA LEU A 229 5.95 -8.62 -11.09
C LEU A 229 6.31 -7.52 -10.09
N LEU A 230 6.17 -6.25 -10.49
CA LEU A 230 6.41 -5.11 -9.59
C LEU A 230 5.42 -5.10 -8.41
N ALA A 231 4.14 -5.32 -8.66
CA ALA A 231 3.11 -5.41 -7.64
C ALA A 231 3.39 -6.57 -6.67
N SER A 232 3.69 -7.76 -7.20
CA SER A 232 4.02 -8.93 -6.39
C SER A 232 5.26 -8.71 -5.52
N ALA A 233 6.31 -8.10 -6.10
CA ALA A 233 7.52 -7.75 -5.36
C ALA A 233 7.23 -6.71 -4.25
N ALA A 234 6.38 -5.71 -4.52
CA ALA A 234 5.97 -4.73 -3.52
C ALA A 234 5.18 -5.36 -2.38
N CYS A 235 4.22 -6.26 -2.67
CA CYS A 235 3.46 -6.99 -1.67
C CYS A 235 4.38 -7.81 -0.75
N VAL A 236 5.28 -8.60 -1.33
CA VAL A 236 6.27 -9.40 -0.59
C VAL A 236 7.17 -8.48 0.23
N GLY A 237 7.72 -7.43 -0.38
CA GLY A 237 8.55 -6.45 0.30
C GLY A 237 7.85 -5.75 1.46
N SER A 238 6.55 -5.47 1.34
CA SER A 238 5.75 -4.85 2.42
C SER A 238 5.53 -5.80 3.60
N ALA A 239 5.31 -7.09 3.34
CA ALA A 239 5.16 -8.10 4.38
C ALA A 239 6.47 -8.32 5.14
N PHE A 240 7.59 -8.45 4.41
CA PHE A 240 8.92 -8.53 5.02
C PHE A 240 9.30 -7.26 5.78
N GLY A 241 9.03 -6.10 5.19
CA GLY A 241 9.28 -4.80 5.81
C GLY A 241 8.52 -4.66 7.13
N HIS A 242 7.27 -5.11 7.19
CA HIS A 242 6.48 -5.11 8.43
C HIS A 242 7.12 -5.98 9.52
N VAL A 243 7.48 -7.23 9.19
CA VAL A 243 8.17 -8.14 10.12
C VAL A 243 9.45 -7.51 10.67
N TYR A 244 10.21 -6.83 9.82
CA TYR A 244 11.43 -6.12 10.21
C TYR A 244 11.13 -4.95 11.17
N LEU A 245 10.16 -4.11 10.82
CA LEU A 245 9.78 -2.92 11.61
C LEU A 245 9.24 -3.29 13.01
N VAL A 246 8.48 -4.37 13.11
CA VAL A 246 8.00 -4.91 14.39
C VAL A 246 9.13 -5.55 15.20
N GLY A 247 10.12 -6.14 14.53
CA GLY A 247 11.33 -6.69 15.15
C GLY A 247 12.14 -5.64 15.89
N ASP A 248 12.46 -4.52 15.22
CA ASP A 248 13.25 -3.42 15.81
C ASP A 248 12.52 -2.73 16.98
N GLY A 249 11.20 -2.57 16.90
CA GLY A 249 10.38 -1.96 17.97
C GLY A 249 10.37 -2.75 19.27
N SER A 250 10.53 -4.08 19.19
CA SER A 250 10.53 -4.97 20.37
C SER A 250 11.85 -4.90 21.15
N VAL A 251 12.96 -4.54 20.49
CA VAL A 251 14.29 -4.40 21.13
C VAL A 251 14.40 -3.11 21.95
N ALA A 252 13.71 -2.03 21.53
CA ALA A 252 13.74 -0.75 22.22
C ALA A 252 12.89 -0.70 23.52
N GLY A 253 11.96 -1.65 23.70
CA GLY A 253 11.05 -1.73 24.86
C GLY A 253 11.61 -2.48 26.07
N SER A 254 12.71 -3.22 25.94
CA SER A 254 13.31 -3.96 27.06
C SER A 254 14.20 -3.02 27.90
N LYS A 255 13.57 -2.32 28.85
CA LYS A 255 14.25 -1.58 29.93
C LYS A 255 14.22 -2.32 31.27
N ASP A 256 14.09 -3.64 31.25
CA ASP A 256 14.24 -4.45 32.45
C ASP A 256 15.60 -5.18 32.43
N GLY A 257 16.38 -4.93 33.49
CA GLY A 257 17.75 -5.40 33.67
C GLY A 257 17.85 -6.91 33.85
N GLY A 258 17.71 -7.66 32.76
CA GLY A 258 18.06 -9.07 32.63
C GLY A 258 19.15 -9.23 31.57
N SER A 259 20.36 -9.56 32.03
CA SER A 259 21.51 -10.14 31.30
C SER A 259 21.53 -9.97 29.78
N ALA A 260 22.51 -9.19 29.32
CA ALA A 260 23.03 -9.19 27.96
C ALA A 260 23.01 -10.61 27.37
N CYS A 261 22.14 -10.83 26.38
CA CYS A 261 22.36 -11.90 25.43
C CYS A 261 23.69 -11.61 24.74
N ASP A 262 24.58 -12.59 24.80
CA ASP A 262 25.95 -12.54 24.34
C ASP A 262 26.11 -11.81 22.99
N LEU A 263 27.03 -10.86 22.99
CA LEU A 263 27.69 -10.35 21.80
C LEU A 263 28.42 -11.52 21.11
N GLY A 264 27.72 -12.22 20.22
CA GLY A 264 28.28 -13.37 19.50
C GLY A 264 27.54 -13.73 18.22
N ASP A 265 26.20 -13.69 18.21
CA ASP A 265 25.40 -14.10 17.05
C ASP A 265 24.57 -12.94 16.51
N THR A 266 25.24 -11.97 15.88
CA THR A 266 24.57 -11.19 14.82
C THR A 266 24.81 -11.88 13.50
N ASP A 267 24.15 -13.03 13.31
CA ASP A 267 23.67 -13.40 11.97
C ASP A 267 22.51 -12.44 11.66
N CYS A 268 22.86 -11.17 11.44
CA CYS A 268 22.01 -10.26 10.71
C CYS A 268 21.79 -10.94 9.37
N LEU A 269 20.56 -11.41 9.12
CA LEU A 269 20.12 -11.88 7.82
C LEU A 269 20.66 -10.95 6.73
N ASP A 270 21.73 -11.39 6.05
CA ASP A 270 22.29 -10.74 4.87
C ASP A 270 21.28 -10.94 3.73
N TRP A 271 20.16 -10.23 3.82
CA TRP A 271 18.97 -10.35 2.99
C TRP A 271 19.25 -10.05 1.51
N TYR A 272 20.37 -9.40 1.20
CA TYR A 272 20.80 -9.11 -0.17
C TYR A 272 21.40 -10.34 -0.88
N GLU A 273 21.82 -11.38 -0.16
CA GLU A 273 22.32 -12.62 -0.75
C GLU A 273 21.21 -13.48 -1.38
N TRP A 274 19.95 -13.25 -0.99
CA TRP A 274 18.77 -14.01 -1.45
C TRP A 274 17.99 -13.29 -2.56
N LEU A 275 18.41 -12.10 -2.98
CA LEU A 275 17.77 -11.35 -4.06
C LEU A 275 18.39 -11.72 -5.42
N PRO A 276 17.57 -11.93 -6.47
CA PRO A 276 18.08 -12.05 -7.83
C PRO A 276 18.95 -10.82 -8.16
N GLY A 277 20.15 -11.06 -8.70
CA GLY A 277 21.22 -10.06 -8.85
C GLY A 277 20.83 -8.64 -9.33
N PRO A 278 19.85 -8.44 -10.22
CA PRO A 278 19.41 -7.09 -10.60
C PRO A 278 18.73 -6.30 -9.47
N ILE A 279 18.04 -6.98 -8.54
CA ILE A 279 17.30 -6.37 -7.43
C ILE A 279 18.24 -5.98 -6.30
N ALA A 280 19.27 -6.80 -6.02
CA ALA A 280 20.31 -6.49 -5.04
C ALA A 280 21.09 -5.20 -5.39
N LEU A 281 21.34 -4.94 -6.68
CA LEU A 281 22.05 -3.75 -7.16
C LEU A 281 21.24 -2.44 -7.01
N ALA A 282 19.91 -2.50 -7.09
CA ALA A 282 19.04 -1.33 -6.92
C ALA A 282 18.93 -0.87 -5.46
N PHE A 283 19.07 -1.78 -4.50
CA PHE A 283 18.92 -1.49 -3.06
C PHE A 283 20.25 -1.51 -2.27
N GLY A 284 21.30 -2.18 -2.77
CA GLY A 284 22.54 -2.44 -2.02
C GLY A 284 23.54 -1.28 -1.93
N VAL A 285 23.44 -0.25 -2.77
CA VAL A 285 24.46 0.82 -2.81
C VAL A 285 24.16 1.96 -1.80
N GLY A 286 22.92 2.09 -1.34
CA GLY A 286 22.52 3.16 -0.40
C GLY A 286 22.59 2.78 1.08
N SER A 287 22.33 1.51 1.43
CA SER A 287 22.14 1.06 2.80
C SER A 287 23.45 0.91 3.59
N HIS A 288 24.53 0.47 2.94
CA HIS A 288 25.80 0.25 3.63
C HIS A 288 26.53 1.57 3.96
N ALA A 289 26.47 2.56 3.05
CA ALA A 289 27.05 3.87 3.28
C ALA A 289 26.28 4.68 4.34
N LEU A 290 24.94 4.56 4.38
CA LEU A 290 24.10 5.24 5.36
C LEU A 290 24.25 4.62 6.76
N CYS A 291 24.35 3.29 6.86
CA CYS A 291 24.59 2.60 8.12
C CYS A 291 25.98 2.91 8.70
N CYS A 292 27.04 2.93 7.87
CA CYS A 292 28.37 3.38 8.30
C CYS A 292 28.43 4.87 8.67
N ALA A 293 27.72 5.75 7.95
CA ALA A 293 27.67 7.18 8.25
C ALA A 293 26.95 7.48 9.58
N LEU A 294 25.85 6.78 9.87
CA LEU A 294 25.10 6.90 11.13
C LEU A 294 25.86 6.30 12.31
N LYS A 295 26.56 5.17 12.10
CA LYS A 295 27.42 4.55 13.14
C LYS A 295 28.61 5.46 13.48
N ARG A 296 29.15 6.23 12.53
CA ARG A 296 30.23 7.20 12.77
C ARG A 296 29.75 8.47 13.48
N ALA A 297 28.52 8.91 13.24
CA ALA A 297 27.93 10.04 13.95
C ALA A 297 27.65 9.73 15.44
N HIS A 298 27.27 8.48 15.75
CA HIS A 298 26.96 8.06 17.12
C HIS A 298 28.19 7.74 18.00
N ILE A 299 29.36 7.49 17.40
CA ILE A 299 30.61 7.21 18.11
C ILE A 299 31.30 8.50 18.60
N ILE A 300 31.07 9.65 17.95
CA ILE A 300 31.75 10.91 18.30
C ILE A 300 31.20 11.53 19.61
N ASP A 301 29.98 11.18 20.03
CA ASP A 301 29.34 11.73 21.25
C ASP A 301 29.62 10.93 22.54
N ARG A 302 30.51 9.94 22.51
CA ARG A 302 30.95 9.20 23.72
C ARG A 302 32.46 9.05 23.78
N GLU A 303 33.17 10.12 24.12
CA GLU A 303 34.46 10.01 24.78
C GLU A 303 34.27 10.16 26.31
N PRO A 304 34.72 9.20 27.13
CA PRO A 304 34.71 9.33 28.58
C PRO A 304 35.99 10.02 29.08
N GLY A 305 35.84 11.22 29.62
CA GLY A 305 36.67 11.79 30.70
C GLY A 305 38.14 12.11 30.41
N LEU A 306 38.51 13.39 30.57
CA LEU A 306 39.84 13.76 31.08
C LEU A 306 39.71 14.75 32.23
N SER A 307 40.27 14.36 33.37
CA SER A 307 40.55 15.15 34.56
C SER A 307 41.58 16.26 34.31
N ILE A 308 41.28 17.49 34.73
CA ILE A 308 41.94 18.36 35.74
C ILE A 308 41.00 19.54 35.98
#